data_AF-A0A0R3SKG6-F1
#
_entry.id   AF-A0A0R3SKG6-F1
#
_cell.length_a   1.000
_cell.length_b   1.000
_cell.length_c   1.000
_cell.angle_alpha   90.00
_cell.angle_beta   90.00
_cell.angle_gamma   90.00
#
_symmetry.space_group_name_H-M   'P 1'
#
loop_
_entity.id
_entity.type
_entity.pdbx_description
1 polymer ?
#
loop_
_entity_poly.entity_id
_entity_poly.type
_entity_poly.pdbx_seq_one_letter_code
_entity_poly.pdbx_strand_id
1 'polypeptide(L)'
;MLFSSYPSTICSVDDFNVLSTGLVTQETTNSIKNPDLWPFVRHGLNSSLLEVFRIMIANRLSRTPSEWISFFSRANSGTYNNQWMVIDTKLIEKSKPLPTKDLLWVAEQSPGFVQSADVTDHLIRKGYWASYNNPHLQSLFTEFRYFEFIRNITGINAFEKEYGEFYSYDRTARAQIFRRDQGKVTDLPSMYRLMRYNDFIHDPLSRYNSTPPYTAFFAIAARGDLNDPNGSYPLPFLGYRLHGSTDVKLVNLAMVRSLSMIAVAGPTYDQVPVFEWSSAWPDKSRPLMHPDRWDFPPVVIQVDNGWGHWSQPFLRADTVQP
;
A
#
# COMPACT_ATOMS: atom_id res chain seq x y z
N MET A 1 16.90 -7.79 -6.14
CA MET A 1 15.59 -7.27 -5.67
C MET A 1 15.68 -7.14 -4.17
N LEU A 2 15.20 -6.02 -3.63
CA LEU A 2 15.09 -5.75 -2.20
C LEU A 2 13.60 -5.53 -1.88
N PHE A 3 13.06 -6.17 -0.85
CA PHE A 3 11.64 -6.09 -0.51
C PHE A 3 11.42 -6.34 0.99
N SER A 4 10.34 -5.81 1.55
CA SER A 4 9.90 -6.11 2.91
C SER A 4 9.13 -7.43 2.95
N SER A 5 9.32 -8.24 3.99
CA SER A 5 8.77 -9.58 4.08
C SER A 5 8.72 -10.09 5.53
N TYR A 6 8.36 -11.35 5.69
CA TYR A 6 8.17 -12.06 6.95
C TYR A 6 8.99 -13.35 6.96
N PRO A 7 9.31 -13.91 8.14
CA PRO A 7 10.02 -15.18 8.23
C PRO A 7 9.34 -16.28 7.40
N SER A 8 10.13 -16.98 6.59
CA SER A 8 9.67 -18.06 5.69
C SER A 8 8.73 -17.62 4.55
N THR A 9 8.56 -16.33 4.32
CA THR A 9 7.86 -15.78 3.15
C THR A 9 8.87 -15.40 2.06
N ILE A 10 8.75 -16.00 0.88
CA ILE A 10 9.77 -15.88 -0.20
C ILE A 10 9.49 -14.73 -1.19
N CYS A 11 8.59 -13.82 -0.82
CA CYS A 11 8.12 -12.66 -1.56
C CYS A 11 7.69 -11.58 -0.56
N SER A 12 7.40 -10.37 -1.05
CA SER A 12 6.63 -9.44 -0.21
C SER A 12 5.19 -9.94 -0.12
N VAL A 13 4.54 -9.59 0.97
CA VAL A 13 3.07 -9.69 1.12
C VAL A 13 2.52 -8.38 1.68
N ASP A 14 3.34 -7.33 1.70
CA ASP A 14 2.92 -6.00 2.13
C ASP A 14 2.07 -5.29 1.06
N ASP A 15 2.43 -5.23 -0.24
CA ASP A 15 3.70 -5.52 -0.92
C ASP A 15 4.55 -4.26 -1.23
N PHE A 16 5.88 -4.36 -1.11
CA PHE A 16 6.82 -3.30 -1.55
C PHE A 16 8.15 -3.87 -2.06
N ASN A 17 8.49 -3.62 -3.32
CA ASN A 17 9.67 -4.19 -3.97
C ASN A 17 10.47 -3.13 -4.74
N VAL A 18 11.78 -3.11 -4.51
CA VAL A 18 12.77 -2.38 -5.30
C VAL A 18 13.51 -3.38 -6.20
N LEU A 19 13.30 -3.28 -7.51
CA LEU A 19 13.84 -4.21 -8.49
C LEU A 19 15.18 -3.70 -9.04
N SER A 20 16.12 -4.60 -9.27
CA SER A 20 17.41 -4.27 -9.90
C SER A 20 17.28 -3.82 -11.35
N THR A 21 16.09 -4.00 -11.96
CA THR A 21 15.73 -3.47 -13.27
C THR A 21 15.34 -1.98 -13.23
N GLY A 22 15.44 -1.33 -12.07
CA GLY A 22 15.06 0.07 -11.86
C GLY A 22 13.55 0.29 -11.73
N LEU A 23 12.76 -0.78 -11.63
CA LEU A 23 11.34 -0.69 -11.31
C LEU A 23 11.13 -0.69 -9.80
N VAL A 24 10.10 0.01 -9.34
CA VAL A 24 9.54 -0.15 -7.99
C VAL A 24 8.10 -0.62 -8.13
N THR A 25 7.74 -1.66 -7.39
CA THR A 25 6.41 -2.27 -7.43
C THR A 25 5.82 -2.33 -6.02
N GLN A 26 4.58 -1.88 -5.88
CA GLN A 26 3.84 -1.90 -4.62
C GLN A 26 2.35 -2.01 -4.90
N GLU A 27 1.56 -2.37 -3.90
CA GLU A 27 0.11 -2.37 -4.04
C GLU A 27 -0.63 -1.89 -2.79
N THR A 28 -1.94 -1.72 -2.94
CA THR A 28 -2.87 -1.82 -1.81
C THR A 28 -4.04 -2.71 -2.18
N THR A 29 -4.46 -3.54 -1.23
CA THR A 29 -5.52 -4.53 -1.46
C THR A 29 -6.88 -3.88 -1.63
N ASN A 30 -7.57 -4.18 -2.72
CA ASN A 30 -8.91 -3.72 -2.99
C ASN A 30 -9.96 -4.68 -2.40
N SER A 31 -11.05 -4.11 -1.92
CA SER A 31 -12.20 -4.90 -1.47
C SER A 31 -13.00 -5.46 -2.65
N ILE A 32 -13.35 -6.74 -2.59
CA ILE A 32 -14.33 -7.39 -3.47
C ILE A 32 -15.60 -7.66 -2.67
N LYS A 33 -16.72 -7.07 -3.08
CA LYS A 33 -18.01 -7.17 -2.39
C LYS A 33 -19.07 -7.93 -3.19
N ASN A 34 -18.84 -8.13 -4.49
CA ASN A 34 -19.74 -8.87 -5.36
C ASN A 34 -19.50 -10.39 -5.26
N PRO A 35 -20.42 -11.17 -4.66
CA PRO A 35 -20.25 -12.61 -4.52
C PRO A 35 -20.32 -13.37 -5.86
N ASP A 36 -20.92 -12.78 -6.89
CA ASP A 36 -21.07 -13.38 -8.21
C ASP A 36 -19.73 -13.49 -8.96
N LEU A 37 -18.67 -12.89 -8.42
CA LEU A 37 -17.31 -13.04 -8.92
C LEU A 37 -16.61 -14.31 -8.39
N TRP A 38 -17.07 -14.90 -7.28
CA TRP A 38 -16.42 -16.07 -6.69
C TRP A 38 -16.48 -17.37 -7.51
N PRO A 39 -17.45 -17.59 -8.41
CA PRO A 39 -17.34 -18.63 -9.43
C PRO A 39 -16.03 -18.57 -10.23
N PHE A 40 -15.47 -17.39 -10.54
CA PHE A 40 -14.18 -17.27 -11.23
C PHE A 40 -12.99 -17.76 -10.39
N VAL A 41 -13.12 -17.77 -9.06
CA VAL A 41 -12.08 -18.33 -8.17
C VAL A 41 -12.29 -19.83 -7.99
N ARG A 42 -13.54 -20.26 -7.78
CA ARG A 42 -13.89 -21.66 -7.46
C ARG A 42 -13.86 -22.57 -8.68
N HIS A 43 -14.22 -22.04 -9.84
CA HIS A 43 -14.37 -22.78 -11.09
C HIS A 43 -13.46 -22.24 -12.19
N GLY A 44 -12.96 -21.01 -12.03
CA GLY A 44 -12.07 -20.40 -12.98
C GLY A 44 -10.60 -20.63 -12.62
N LEU A 45 -9.79 -21.27 -13.42
CA LEU A 45 -9.92 -22.12 -14.61
C LEU A 45 -8.75 -23.11 -14.43
N ASN A 46 -8.65 -24.21 -15.18
CA ASN A 46 -7.55 -25.20 -15.10
C ASN A 46 -6.11 -24.63 -15.34
N SER A 47 -5.94 -23.31 -15.35
CA SER A 47 -4.72 -22.54 -15.60
C SER A 47 -4.53 -21.35 -14.64
N SER A 48 -5.26 -21.26 -13.52
CA SER A 48 -5.09 -20.19 -12.52
C SER A 48 -3.82 -20.34 -11.67
N LEU A 49 -3.17 -19.23 -11.37
CA LEU A 49 -1.99 -19.17 -10.51
C LEU A 49 -2.22 -18.18 -9.37
N LEU A 50 -1.94 -18.62 -8.13
CA LEU A 50 -2.05 -17.74 -6.96
C LEU A 50 -1.21 -16.48 -7.16
N GLU A 51 -1.77 -15.36 -6.71
CA GLU A 51 -1.21 -14.02 -6.93
C GLU A 51 0.28 -13.93 -6.56
N VAL A 52 0.64 -14.53 -5.43
CA VAL A 52 2.02 -14.58 -4.93
C VAL A 52 3.02 -15.09 -5.97
N PHE A 53 2.67 -16.10 -6.76
CA PHE A 53 3.56 -16.62 -7.79
C PHE A 53 3.58 -15.72 -9.03
N ARG A 54 2.46 -15.07 -9.36
CA ARG A 54 2.37 -14.13 -10.48
C ARG A 54 3.23 -12.89 -10.23
N ILE A 55 3.22 -12.33 -9.02
CA ILE A 55 4.09 -11.21 -8.66
C ILE A 55 5.57 -11.61 -8.69
N MET A 56 5.88 -12.83 -8.24
CA MET A 56 7.23 -13.38 -8.26
C MET A 56 7.76 -13.51 -9.68
N ILE A 57 6.92 -13.92 -10.64
CA ILE A 57 7.26 -14.01 -12.06
C ILE A 57 7.42 -12.60 -12.64
N ALA A 58 6.45 -11.71 -12.42
CA ALA A 58 6.46 -10.35 -12.95
C ALA A 58 7.68 -9.55 -12.46
N ASN A 59 8.00 -9.60 -11.15
CA ASN A 59 9.17 -8.95 -10.56
C ASN A 59 10.51 -9.49 -11.11
N ARG A 60 10.56 -10.76 -11.54
CA ARG A 60 11.80 -11.38 -12.07
C ARG A 60 12.01 -11.11 -13.55
N LEU A 61 10.94 -11.07 -14.34
CA LEU A 61 11.04 -11.06 -15.81
C LEU A 61 10.90 -9.68 -16.45
N SER A 62 10.21 -8.74 -15.80
CA SER A 62 9.90 -7.44 -16.38
C SER A 62 11.07 -6.46 -16.35
N ARG A 63 11.17 -5.65 -17.40
CA ARG A 63 12.08 -4.51 -17.53
C ARG A 63 11.35 -3.19 -17.66
N THR A 64 10.07 -3.23 -18.04
CA THR A 64 9.17 -2.06 -18.10
C THR A 64 7.90 -2.31 -17.27
N PRO A 65 7.15 -1.25 -16.90
CA PRO A 65 5.89 -1.42 -16.21
C PRO A 65 4.85 -2.20 -17.02
N SER A 66 4.75 -1.95 -18.33
CA SER A 66 3.82 -2.66 -19.22
C SER A 66 4.13 -4.16 -19.34
N GLU A 67 5.41 -4.54 -19.36
CA GLU A 67 5.82 -5.95 -19.28
C GLU A 67 5.43 -6.58 -17.93
N TRP A 68 5.64 -5.84 -16.83
CA TRP A 68 5.25 -6.31 -15.49
C TRP A 68 3.76 -6.65 -15.46
N ILE A 69 2.91 -5.72 -15.92
CA ILE A 69 1.47 -5.92 -16.00
C ILE A 69 1.11 -7.10 -16.92
N SER A 70 1.79 -7.25 -18.06
CA SER A 70 1.56 -8.36 -18.98
C SER A 70 1.85 -9.73 -18.36
N PHE A 71 2.91 -9.84 -17.57
CA PHE A 71 3.21 -11.07 -16.83
C PHE A 71 2.21 -11.30 -15.69
N PHE A 72 1.93 -10.27 -14.89
CA PHE A 72 1.03 -10.35 -13.74
C PHE A 72 -0.41 -10.75 -14.13
N SER A 73 -0.91 -10.25 -15.27
CA SER A 73 -2.29 -10.46 -15.70
C SER A 73 -2.59 -11.89 -16.18
N ARG A 74 -1.55 -12.67 -16.50
CA ARG A 74 -1.71 -14.07 -16.94
C ARG A 74 -2.14 -14.93 -15.77
N ALA A 75 -2.99 -15.93 -16.04
CA ALA A 75 -3.41 -16.90 -15.03
C ALA A 75 -4.03 -16.25 -13.76
N ASN A 76 -4.74 -15.13 -13.92
CA ASN A 76 -5.39 -14.42 -12.80
C ASN A 76 -6.26 -15.37 -11.98
N SER A 77 -5.92 -15.52 -10.69
CA SER A 77 -6.64 -16.37 -9.74
C SER A 77 -7.84 -15.70 -9.08
N GLY A 78 -7.98 -14.37 -9.18
CA GLY A 78 -9.00 -13.65 -8.41
C GLY A 78 -8.80 -13.66 -6.90
N THR A 79 -7.57 -13.95 -6.47
CA THR A 79 -7.15 -13.99 -5.06
C THR A 79 -6.11 -12.90 -4.83
N TYR A 80 -6.06 -12.34 -3.63
CA TYR A 80 -5.28 -11.14 -3.30
C TYR A 80 -5.49 -10.00 -4.33
N ASN A 81 -6.71 -9.46 -4.34
CA ASN A 81 -7.15 -8.55 -5.39
C ASN A 81 -6.68 -7.14 -5.08
N ASN A 82 -5.66 -6.67 -5.79
CA ASN A 82 -4.89 -5.49 -5.43
C ASN A 82 -4.94 -4.41 -6.52
N GLN A 83 -4.66 -3.16 -6.13
CA GLN A 83 -4.23 -2.09 -7.04
C GLN A 83 -2.70 -2.05 -7.06
N TRP A 84 -2.11 -2.63 -8.10
CA TRP A 84 -0.67 -2.63 -8.32
C TRP A 84 -0.21 -1.33 -8.98
N MET A 85 0.84 -0.73 -8.43
CA MET A 85 1.54 0.45 -8.96
C MET A 85 2.95 0.05 -9.35
N VAL A 86 3.33 0.26 -10.60
CA VAL A 86 4.66 -0.06 -11.14
C VAL A 86 5.26 1.18 -11.77
N ILE A 87 6.30 1.72 -11.13
CA ILE A 87 6.99 2.92 -11.59
C ILE A 87 8.36 2.56 -12.20
N ASP A 88 8.65 3.13 -13.37
CA ASP A 88 9.95 3.01 -14.02
C ASP A 88 10.86 4.19 -13.66
N THR A 89 11.71 3.99 -12.65
CA THR A 89 12.63 5.04 -12.19
C THR A 89 13.76 5.32 -13.18
N LYS A 90 13.99 4.43 -14.16
CA LYS A 90 15.00 4.64 -15.22
C LYS A 90 14.66 5.84 -16.10
N LEU A 91 13.37 6.17 -16.20
CA LEU A 91 12.88 7.28 -17.03
C LEU A 91 12.99 8.64 -16.33
N ILE A 92 13.42 8.68 -15.05
CA ILE A 92 13.56 9.93 -14.30
C ILE A 92 15.03 10.37 -14.28
N GLU A 93 15.31 11.42 -15.05
CA GLU A 93 16.63 12.06 -15.13
C GLU A 93 16.51 13.55 -14.80
N LYS A 94 17.28 14.04 -13.80
CA LYS A 94 17.19 15.44 -13.34
C LYS A 94 17.46 16.48 -14.45
N SER A 95 18.23 16.12 -15.47
CA SER A 95 18.60 16.99 -16.59
C SER A 95 17.61 16.96 -17.75
N LYS A 96 16.56 16.14 -17.69
CA LYS A 96 15.57 15.98 -18.77
C LYS A 96 14.16 16.28 -18.26
N PRO A 97 13.25 16.75 -19.14
CA PRO A 97 11.83 16.78 -18.82
C PRO A 97 11.31 15.38 -18.44
N LEU A 98 10.31 15.32 -17.57
CA LEU A 98 9.63 14.07 -17.26
C LEU A 98 8.98 13.48 -18.53
N PRO A 99 8.99 12.14 -18.69
CA PRO A 99 8.34 11.49 -19.83
C PRO A 99 6.82 11.70 -19.77
N THR A 100 6.15 11.74 -20.91
CA THR A 100 4.68 11.90 -20.95
C THR A 100 3.90 10.58 -20.88
N LYS A 101 4.61 9.44 -20.90
CA LYS A 101 4.06 8.09 -20.86
C LYS A 101 5.07 7.11 -20.26
N ASP A 102 4.60 5.92 -19.93
CA ASP A 102 5.36 4.75 -19.47
C ASP A 102 6.14 4.92 -18.16
N LEU A 103 5.93 6.02 -17.44
CA LEU A 103 6.55 6.26 -16.14
C LEU A 103 5.86 5.46 -15.03
N LEU A 104 4.53 5.55 -14.94
CA LEU A 104 3.74 4.86 -13.94
C LEU A 104 2.59 4.11 -14.62
N TRP A 105 2.61 2.79 -14.48
CA TRP A 105 1.47 1.95 -14.82
C TRP A 105 0.77 1.49 -13.55
N VAL A 106 -0.55 1.43 -13.61
CA VAL A 106 -1.39 0.90 -12.55
C VAL A 106 -2.24 -0.24 -13.10
N ALA A 107 -2.40 -1.30 -12.33
CA ALA A 107 -3.36 -2.37 -12.62
C ALA A 107 -4.23 -2.68 -11.42
N GLU A 108 -5.52 -2.91 -11.67
CA GLU A 108 -6.46 -3.40 -10.68
C GLU A 108 -6.96 -4.79 -11.07
N GLN A 109 -6.88 -5.71 -10.12
CA GLN A 109 -7.37 -7.08 -10.26
C GLN A 109 -8.69 -7.27 -9.51
N SER A 110 -9.57 -8.08 -10.11
CA SER A 110 -10.68 -8.76 -9.43
C SER A 110 -10.71 -10.23 -9.87
N PRO A 111 -11.58 -11.08 -9.29
CA PRO A 111 -11.83 -12.39 -9.88
C PRO A 111 -12.31 -12.28 -11.32
N GLY A 112 -11.62 -12.99 -12.22
CA GLY A 112 -11.90 -13.03 -13.66
C GLY A 112 -11.29 -11.90 -14.49
N PHE A 113 -10.90 -10.76 -13.88
CA PHE A 113 -10.55 -9.55 -14.64
C PHE A 113 -9.31 -8.84 -14.09
N VAL A 114 -8.52 -8.29 -15.01
CA VAL A 114 -7.46 -7.32 -14.70
C VAL A 114 -7.62 -6.16 -15.67
N GLN A 115 -7.70 -4.94 -15.13
CA GLN A 115 -7.66 -3.72 -15.92
C GLN A 115 -6.37 -2.99 -15.61
N SER A 116 -5.72 -2.41 -16.63
CA SER A 116 -4.48 -1.66 -16.45
C SER A 116 -4.47 -0.40 -17.30
N ALA A 117 -3.71 0.60 -16.85
CA ALA A 117 -3.53 1.84 -17.58
C ALA A 117 -2.15 2.44 -17.29
N ASP A 118 -1.60 3.11 -18.30
CA ASP A 118 -0.56 4.11 -18.09
C ASP A 118 -1.20 5.37 -17.50
N VAL A 119 -0.80 5.71 -16.28
CA VAL A 119 -1.31 6.86 -15.52
C VAL A 119 -0.26 7.97 -15.39
N THR A 120 0.76 7.97 -16.26
CA THR A 120 1.85 8.95 -16.25
C THR A 120 1.35 10.40 -16.35
N ASP A 121 0.39 10.67 -17.25
CA ASP A 121 -0.17 12.02 -17.38
C ASP A 121 -0.91 12.47 -16.11
N HIS A 122 -1.61 11.56 -15.43
CA HIS A 122 -2.21 11.86 -14.13
C HIS A 122 -1.15 12.19 -13.09
N LEU A 123 -0.11 11.34 -12.96
CA LEU A 123 0.98 11.53 -12.00
C LEU A 123 1.65 12.90 -12.18
N ILE A 124 1.92 13.29 -13.43
CA ILE A 124 2.60 14.56 -13.74
C ILE A 124 1.69 15.76 -13.47
N ARG A 125 0.42 15.70 -13.88
CA ARG A 125 -0.52 16.82 -13.69
C ARG A 125 -0.92 17.03 -12.23
N LYS A 126 -1.06 15.96 -11.46
CA LYS A 126 -1.46 16.02 -10.04
C LYS A 126 -0.28 16.13 -9.09
N GLY A 127 0.91 15.69 -9.52
CA GLY A 127 2.13 15.66 -8.71
C GLY A 127 2.24 14.43 -7.79
N TYR A 128 1.23 13.56 -7.75
CA TYR A 128 1.21 12.36 -6.92
C TYR A 128 0.24 11.30 -7.45
N TRP A 129 0.41 10.07 -6.98
CA TRP A 129 -0.58 8.99 -7.05
C TRP A 129 -0.75 8.42 -5.64
N ALA A 130 -1.99 8.31 -5.16
CA ALA A 130 -2.30 7.74 -3.85
C ALA A 130 -3.16 6.48 -4.01
N SER A 131 -2.94 5.50 -3.14
CA SER A 131 -3.66 4.22 -3.11
C SER A 131 -4.11 3.91 -1.69
N TYR A 132 -5.35 3.46 -1.51
CA TYR A 132 -5.99 3.37 -0.20
C TYR A 132 -7.16 2.35 -0.18
N ASN A 133 -6.94 1.18 -0.77
CA ASN A 133 -7.82 -0.01 -0.70
C ASN A 133 -9.22 0.14 -1.32
N ASN A 134 -9.44 1.16 -2.16
CA ASN A 134 -10.66 1.33 -2.93
C ASN A 134 -10.31 1.36 -4.41
N PRO A 135 -10.97 0.53 -5.25
CA PRO A 135 -10.80 0.57 -6.69
C PRO A 135 -10.99 1.99 -7.23
N HIS A 136 -10.05 2.43 -8.05
CA HIS A 136 -9.96 3.78 -8.55
C HIS A 136 -11.18 4.09 -9.42
N LEU A 137 -12.02 5.00 -8.95
CA LEU A 137 -13.11 5.55 -9.76
C LEU A 137 -12.64 6.82 -10.46
N GLN A 138 -13.30 7.15 -11.57
CA GLN A 138 -13.37 8.52 -12.05
C GLN A 138 -13.50 9.49 -10.86
N SER A 139 -12.48 10.31 -10.64
CA SER A 139 -12.62 11.37 -9.66
C SER A 139 -13.56 12.44 -10.22
N LEU A 140 -14.40 13.05 -9.37
CA LEU A 140 -15.19 14.24 -9.76
C LEU A 140 -14.30 15.39 -10.28
N PHE A 141 -12.98 15.30 -10.06
CA PHE A 141 -11.98 16.32 -10.37
C PHE A 141 -10.93 15.84 -11.40
N THR A 142 -11.19 14.73 -12.10
CA THR A 142 -10.35 14.24 -13.21
C THR A 142 -11.17 13.66 -14.34
N GLU A 143 -10.80 13.96 -15.58
CA GLU A 143 -11.40 13.36 -16.77
C GLU A 143 -11.04 11.87 -16.95
N PHE A 144 -10.04 11.38 -16.21
CA PHE A 144 -9.53 10.01 -16.35
C PHE A 144 -10.44 8.97 -15.68
N ARG A 145 -10.97 8.04 -16.50
CA ARG A 145 -11.79 6.89 -16.08
C ARG A 145 -11.00 5.58 -16.18
N TYR A 146 -9.85 5.49 -15.50
CA TYR A 146 -8.95 4.35 -15.72
C TYR A 146 -9.55 2.99 -15.28
N PHE A 147 -10.25 2.93 -14.15
CA PHE A 147 -10.65 1.66 -13.52
C PHE A 147 -12.14 1.56 -13.13
N GLU A 148 -13.00 2.34 -13.80
CA GLU A 148 -14.45 2.33 -13.55
C GLU A 148 -15.08 0.94 -13.74
N PHE A 149 -14.62 0.17 -14.73
CA PHE A 149 -15.11 -1.20 -14.95
C PHE A 149 -14.86 -2.08 -13.73
N ILE A 150 -13.63 -2.12 -13.21
CA ILE A 150 -13.29 -2.90 -12.01
C ILE A 150 -14.16 -2.47 -10.83
N ARG A 151 -14.26 -1.16 -10.56
CA ARG A 151 -15.11 -0.68 -9.47
C ARG A 151 -16.57 -1.13 -9.61
N ASN A 152 -17.13 -1.07 -10.82
CA ASN A 152 -18.51 -1.45 -11.07
C ASN A 152 -18.74 -2.95 -10.79
N ILE A 153 -17.86 -3.82 -11.27
CA ILE A 153 -18.04 -5.27 -11.11
C ILE A 153 -17.77 -5.76 -9.68
N THR A 154 -16.92 -5.06 -8.93
CA THR A 154 -16.54 -5.46 -7.56
C THR A 154 -17.65 -5.28 -6.52
N GLY A 155 -18.75 -4.60 -6.87
CA GLY A 155 -19.87 -4.34 -5.94
C GLY A 155 -19.64 -3.16 -4.99
N ILE A 156 -18.53 -2.43 -5.13
CA ILE A 156 -18.16 -1.33 -4.23
C ILE A 156 -19.15 -0.16 -4.31
N ASN A 157 -19.73 0.13 -5.49
CA ASN A 157 -20.70 1.21 -5.63
C ASN A 157 -21.97 0.99 -4.78
N ALA A 158 -22.44 -0.25 -4.68
CA ALA A 158 -23.58 -0.60 -3.82
C ALA A 158 -23.23 -0.38 -2.34
N PHE A 159 -22.01 -0.78 -1.95
CA PHE A 159 -21.50 -0.58 -0.60
C PHE A 159 -21.27 0.89 -0.25
N GLU A 160 -20.84 1.73 -1.21
CA GLU A 160 -20.76 3.18 -1.01
C GLU A 160 -22.14 3.79 -0.75
N LYS A 161 -23.18 3.33 -1.47
CA LYS A 161 -24.55 3.79 -1.25
C LYS A 161 -25.08 3.38 0.13
N GLU A 162 -24.74 2.18 0.59
CA GLU A 162 -25.24 1.62 1.84
C GLU A 162 -24.46 2.09 3.08
N TYR A 163 -23.13 2.12 3.00
CA TYR A 163 -22.23 2.36 4.13
C TYR A 163 -21.45 3.69 4.03
N GLY A 164 -21.66 4.46 2.97
CA GLY A 164 -21.16 5.82 2.83
C GLY A 164 -19.68 5.93 2.45
N GLU A 165 -19.06 7.02 2.93
CA GLU A 165 -17.78 7.53 2.42
C GLU A 165 -16.59 6.59 2.57
N PHE A 166 -16.64 5.61 3.47
CA PHE A 166 -15.58 4.61 3.63
C PHE A 166 -15.29 3.83 2.35
N TYR A 167 -16.31 3.60 1.52
CA TYR A 167 -16.18 2.92 0.23
C TYR A 167 -16.06 3.89 -0.95
N SER A 168 -16.16 5.20 -0.71
CA SER A 168 -16.04 6.22 -1.75
C SER A 168 -14.59 6.44 -2.16
N TYR A 169 -14.29 6.36 -3.45
CA TYR A 169 -12.91 6.56 -3.91
C TYR A 169 -12.35 7.95 -3.52
N ASP A 170 -13.12 9.01 -3.71
CA ASP A 170 -12.66 10.39 -3.46
C ASP A 170 -12.91 10.88 -2.04
N ARG A 171 -13.82 10.24 -1.30
CA ARG A 171 -14.31 10.74 0.00
C ARG A 171 -13.89 9.89 1.19
N THR A 172 -13.14 8.81 1.02
CA THR A 172 -12.51 8.17 2.18
C THR A 172 -11.64 9.17 2.95
N ALA A 173 -11.51 8.99 4.27
CA ALA A 173 -10.61 9.79 5.10
C ALA A 173 -9.20 9.85 4.50
N ARG A 174 -8.65 8.71 4.05
CA ARG A 174 -7.31 8.65 3.43
C ARG A 174 -7.21 9.43 2.13
N ALA A 175 -8.21 9.32 1.24
CA ALA A 175 -8.24 10.13 0.01
C ALA A 175 -8.24 11.64 0.33
N GLN A 176 -9.01 12.04 1.34
CA GLN A 176 -9.09 13.44 1.77
C GLN A 176 -7.80 13.92 2.43
N ILE A 177 -7.16 13.11 3.29
CA ILE A 177 -5.87 13.42 3.93
C ILE A 177 -4.78 13.56 2.86
N PHE A 178 -4.68 12.60 1.92
CA PHE A 178 -3.72 12.70 0.82
C PHE A 178 -3.95 13.97 -0.01
N ARG A 179 -5.21 14.26 -0.39
CA ARG A 179 -5.55 15.48 -1.14
C ARG A 179 -5.12 16.75 -0.40
N ARG A 180 -5.30 16.78 0.92
CA ARG A 180 -4.94 17.92 1.79
C ARG A 180 -3.43 18.08 1.95
N ASP A 181 -2.70 16.97 2.14
CA ASP A 181 -1.35 17.02 2.71
C ASP A 181 -0.24 16.59 1.75
N GLN A 182 -0.53 15.93 0.62
CA GLN A 182 0.50 15.47 -0.32
C GLN A 182 1.45 16.59 -0.78
N GLY A 183 0.93 17.80 -0.98
CA GLY A 183 1.74 18.95 -1.42
C GLY A 183 2.73 19.47 -0.36
N LYS A 184 2.63 18.99 0.88
CA LYS A 184 3.59 19.27 1.97
C LYS A 184 4.81 18.34 1.91
N VAL A 185 4.73 17.26 1.14
CA VAL A 185 5.83 16.30 0.98
C VAL A 185 6.81 16.81 -0.05
N THR A 186 8.02 17.15 0.40
CA THR A 186 9.08 17.73 -0.44
C THR A 186 10.41 16.97 -0.34
N ASP A 187 10.51 16.04 0.61
CA ASP A 187 11.69 15.23 0.90
C ASP A 187 11.31 13.91 1.61
N LEU A 188 12.31 13.08 1.92
CA LEU A 188 12.10 11.80 2.61
C LEU A 188 11.54 11.96 4.04
N PRO A 189 12.02 12.89 4.89
CA PRO A 189 11.42 13.12 6.21
C PRO A 189 9.94 13.53 6.14
N SER A 190 9.57 14.48 5.26
CA SER A 190 8.16 14.88 5.11
C SER A 190 7.29 13.75 4.55
N MET A 191 7.83 12.90 3.66
CA MET A 191 7.16 11.68 3.21
C MET A 191 6.97 10.69 4.37
N TYR A 192 8.00 10.47 5.18
CA TYR A 192 7.93 9.63 6.39
C TYR A 192 6.81 10.11 7.32
N ARG A 193 6.73 11.43 7.61
CA ARG A 193 5.68 12.00 8.45
C ARG A 193 4.28 11.78 7.89
N LEU A 194 4.08 11.96 6.58
CA LEU A 194 2.78 11.71 5.96
C LEU A 194 2.40 10.23 6.04
N MET A 195 3.34 9.33 5.72
CA MET A 195 3.06 7.89 5.74
C MET A 195 2.86 7.33 7.15
N ARG A 196 3.35 8.02 8.19
CA ARG A 196 3.13 7.73 9.61
C ARG A 196 1.95 8.51 10.21
N TYR A 197 1.26 9.33 9.44
CA TYR A 197 0.27 10.25 9.96
C TYR A 197 -0.94 9.53 10.58
N ASN A 198 -1.19 9.82 11.86
CA ASN A 198 -2.40 9.45 12.56
C ASN A 198 -2.64 10.39 13.74
N ASP A 199 -3.58 11.31 13.58
CA ASP A 199 -4.00 12.26 14.62
C ASP A 199 -5.51 12.15 14.88
N PHE A 200 -6.01 10.91 14.93
CA PHE A 200 -7.43 10.61 14.78
C PHE A 200 -8.37 11.27 15.80
N ILE A 201 -7.86 11.68 16.95
CA ILE A 201 -8.63 12.40 17.99
C ILE A 201 -8.89 13.85 17.55
N HIS A 202 -7.95 14.47 16.83
CA HIS A 202 -7.97 15.89 16.50
C HIS A 202 -8.27 16.18 15.02
N ASP A 203 -7.95 15.25 14.10
CA ASP A 203 -8.19 15.46 12.68
C ASP A 203 -9.70 15.34 12.37
N PRO A 204 -10.35 16.40 11.84
CA PRO A 204 -11.75 16.34 11.44
C PRO A 204 -12.04 15.26 10.37
N LEU A 205 -11.05 14.85 9.57
CA LEU A 205 -11.19 13.76 8.59
C LEU A 205 -11.24 12.38 9.22
N SER A 206 -10.91 12.27 10.51
CA SER A 206 -11.02 11.04 11.29
C SER A 206 -12.33 10.89 12.05
N ARG A 207 -13.21 11.91 11.97
CA ARG A 207 -14.55 11.86 12.55
C ARG A 207 -15.38 10.76 11.93
N TYR A 208 -16.16 10.09 12.77
CA TYR A 208 -17.04 9.02 12.35
C TYR A 208 -18.29 9.01 13.22
N ASN A 209 -19.43 8.55 12.69
CA ASN A 209 -20.68 8.45 13.43
C ASN A 209 -20.64 7.23 14.37
N SER A 210 -19.71 7.27 15.32
CA SER A 210 -19.43 6.25 16.32
C SER A 210 -19.43 6.86 17.72
N THR A 211 -19.29 6.02 18.73
CA THR A 211 -18.98 6.46 20.10
C THR A 211 -17.71 5.75 20.53
N PRO A 212 -16.58 6.45 20.77
CA PRO A 212 -16.34 7.89 20.55
C PRO A 212 -16.52 8.36 19.09
N PRO A 213 -16.68 9.67 18.80
CA PRO A 213 -17.07 10.20 17.48
C PRO A 213 -15.92 10.25 16.45
N TYR A 214 -14.99 9.30 16.55
CA TYR A 214 -13.84 9.15 15.67
C TYR A 214 -13.46 7.67 15.58
N THR A 215 -12.64 7.33 14.59
CA THR A 215 -11.97 6.04 14.53
C THR A 215 -10.51 6.20 14.15
N ALA A 216 -9.63 5.49 14.86
CA ALA A 216 -8.20 5.42 14.58
C ALA A 216 -7.85 4.69 13.26
N PHE A 217 -8.84 4.15 12.56
CA PHE A 217 -8.70 3.65 11.19
C PHE A 217 -8.73 4.74 10.13
N PHE A 218 -9.29 5.92 10.43
CA PHE A 218 -9.42 7.03 9.48
C PHE A 218 -8.17 7.91 9.50
N ALA A 219 -7.03 7.31 9.19
CA ALA A 219 -5.71 7.92 9.12
C ALA A 219 -4.87 7.24 8.03
N ILE A 220 -3.71 7.79 7.67
CA ILE A 220 -2.79 7.12 6.74
C ILE A 220 -2.23 5.86 7.40
N ALA A 221 -1.69 5.99 8.61
CA ALA A 221 -1.19 4.89 9.42
C ALA A 221 -2.20 4.48 10.52
N ALA A 222 -3.18 3.65 10.16
CA ALA A 222 -4.24 3.22 11.07
C ALA A 222 -3.74 2.62 12.40
N ARG A 223 -4.45 2.85 13.50
CA ARG A 223 -4.17 2.37 14.87
C ARG A 223 -5.42 1.82 15.55
N GLY A 224 -5.99 0.74 15.02
CA GLY A 224 -7.24 0.16 15.52
C GLY A 224 -7.16 -0.28 16.99
N ASP A 225 -5.96 -0.46 17.53
CA ASP A 225 -5.69 -0.78 18.94
C ASP A 225 -5.97 0.39 19.89
N LEU A 226 -6.10 1.62 19.38
CA LEU A 226 -6.42 2.82 20.15
C LEU A 226 -7.91 3.18 20.15
N ASN A 227 -8.73 2.42 19.43
CA ASN A 227 -10.18 2.58 19.50
C ASN A 227 -10.73 2.06 20.84
N ASP A 228 -11.86 2.58 21.31
CA ASP A 228 -12.47 2.11 22.55
C ASP A 228 -13.05 0.69 22.33
N PRO A 229 -12.62 -0.33 23.11
CA PRO A 229 -13.18 -1.67 22.99
C PRO A 229 -14.65 -1.78 23.37
N ASN A 230 -15.17 -0.82 24.14
CA ASN A 230 -16.59 -0.70 24.47
C ASN A 230 -17.32 0.32 23.58
N GLY A 231 -16.62 0.87 22.57
CA GLY A 231 -17.18 1.82 21.63
C GLY A 231 -18.21 1.21 20.69
N SER A 232 -19.10 2.06 20.17
CA SER A 232 -20.11 1.70 19.18
C SER A 232 -19.70 2.19 17.80
N TYR A 233 -19.50 1.27 16.85
CA TYR A 233 -19.02 1.56 15.50
C TYR A 233 -20.00 0.97 14.47
N PRO A 234 -20.65 1.79 13.60
CA PRO A 234 -21.58 1.28 12.60
C PRO A 234 -20.99 0.21 11.67
N LEU A 235 -19.71 0.34 11.34
CA LEU A 235 -18.92 -0.71 10.71
C LEU A 235 -18.01 -1.34 11.78
N PRO A 236 -18.30 -2.57 12.25
CA PRO A 236 -17.57 -3.17 13.37
C PRO A 236 -16.06 -3.32 13.13
N PHE A 237 -15.64 -3.48 11.87
CA PHE A 237 -14.23 -3.59 11.52
C PHE A 237 -13.43 -2.27 11.66
N LEU A 238 -14.12 -1.15 11.92
CA LEU A 238 -13.55 0.15 12.27
C LEU A 238 -13.50 0.40 13.79
N GLY A 239 -13.90 -0.57 14.62
CA GLY A 239 -13.81 -0.49 16.08
C GLY A 239 -12.46 -0.94 16.63
N TYR A 240 -12.41 -1.35 17.91
CA TYR A 240 -11.18 -1.87 18.51
C TYR A 240 -10.70 -3.15 17.82
N ARG A 241 -9.46 -3.13 17.32
CA ARG A 241 -8.79 -4.29 16.72
C ARG A 241 -7.29 -4.17 16.87
N LEU A 242 -6.60 -5.28 17.19
CA LEU A 242 -5.14 -5.37 17.04
C LEU A 242 -4.78 -5.46 15.55
N HIS A 243 -4.99 -4.36 14.84
CA HIS A 243 -4.82 -4.20 13.40
C HIS A 243 -4.59 -2.73 13.08
N GLY A 244 -3.64 -2.46 12.19
CA GLY A 244 -3.26 -1.11 11.80
C GLY A 244 -2.15 -1.14 10.78
N SER A 245 -1.53 0.02 10.55
CA SER A 245 -0.25 0.08 9.85
C SER A 245 0.83 -0.49 10.76
N THR A 246 1.67 -1.39 10.22
CA THR A 246 2.75 -2.07 10.96
C THR A 246 4.14 -1.68 10.49
N ASP A 247 4.26 -0.84 9.48
CA ASP A 247 5.54 -0.39 8.95
C ASP A 247 5.39 0.86 8.05
N VAL A 248 6.52 1.40 7.61
CA VAL A 248 6.65 2.28 6.45
C VAL A 248 7.92 1.89 5.68
N LYS A 249 7.85 1.86 4.34
CA LYS A 249 9.01 1.68 3.45
C LYS A 249 9.06 2.84 2.45
N LEU A 250 10.22 3.48 2.30
CA LEU A 250 10.40 4.65 1.44
C LEU A 250 11.64 4.50 0.56
N VAL A 251 11.54 5.01 -0.66
CA VAL A 251 12.68 5.15 -1.57
C VAL A 251 12.64 6.48 -2.28
N ASN A 252 13.82 7.00 -2.61
CA ASN A 252 13.99 8.01 -3.65
C ASN A 252 14.80 7.41 -4.81
N LEU A 253 15.04 8.19 -5.86
CA LEU A 253 15.80 7.73 -7.03
C LEU A 253 17.21 7.21 -6.69
N ALA A 254 17.90 7.84 -5.73
CA ALA A 254 19.24 7.42 -5.34
C ALA A 254 19.19 6.02 -4.69
N MET A 255 18.24 5.81 -3.79
CA MET A 255 18.02 4.54 -3.11
C MET A 255 17.63 3.41 -4.07
N VAL A 256 16.77 3.68 -5.06
CA VAL A 256 16.42 2.66 -6.07
C VAL A 256 17.67 2.23 -6.86
N ARG A 257 18.54 3.19 -7.23
CA ARG A 257 19.79 2.91 -7.96
C ARG A 257 20.81 2.13 -7.13
N SER A 258 20.87 2.37 -5.82
CA SER A 258 21.73 1.65 -4.89
C SER A 258 21.08 0.40 -4.29
N LEU A 259 19.88 0.02 -4.75
CA LEU A 259 19.09 -1.08 -4.20
C LEU A 259 18.97 -0.98 -2.66
N SER A 260 18.45 0.15 -2.19
CA SER A 260 18.31 0.50 -0.78
C SER A 260 16.89 1.03 -0.49
N MET A 261 16.51 1.10 0.78
CA MET A 261 15.27 1.75 1.22
C MET A 261 15.41 2.29 2.65
N ILE A 262 14.58 3.27 3.02
CA ILE A 262 14.26 3.50 4.43
C ILE A 262 13.13 2.55 4.83
N ALA A 263 13.26 1.91 5.98
CA ALA A 263 12.21 1.09 6.56
C ALA A 263 12.02 1.43 8.04
N VAL A 264 10.78 1.37 8.51
CA VAL A 264 10.42 1.50 9.93
C VAL A 264 9.49 0.34 10.25
N ALA A 265 9.80 -0.39 11.32
CA ALA A 265 8.95 -1.47 11.82
C ALA A 265 8.08 -0.98 12.97
N GLY A 266 6.83 -1.41 13.00
CA GLY A 266 5.88 -1.15 14.07
C GLY A 266 4.84 -0.07 13.76
N PRO A 267 3.78 0.01 14.58
CA PRO A 267 2.73 1.02 14.43
C PRO A 267 3.25 2.45 14.57
N THR A 268 2.49 3.42 14.03
CA THR A 268 2.83 4.84 14.22
C THR A 268 2.77 5.26 15.67
N TYR A 269 3.75 6.05 16.10
CA TYR A 269 3.80 6.67 17.43
C TYR A 269 4.14 8.17 17.34
N ASP A 270 4.02 8.76 16.14
CA ASP A 270 4.40 10.15 15.90
C ASP A 270 3.48 11.15 16.63
N GLN A 271 2.19 10.84 16.70
CA GLN A 271 1.15 11.69 17.29
C GLN A 271 0.24 10.92 18.27
N VAL A 272 0.53 9.64 18.48
CA VAL A 272 -0.25 8.70 19.27
C VAL A 272 0.69 7.86 20.14
N PRO A 273 0.21 7.26 21.25
CA PRO A 273 1.06 6.48 22.14
C PRO A 273 1.74 5.30 21.44
N VAL A 274 2.95 4.96 21.88
CA VAL A 274 3.67 3.76 21.42
C VAL A 274 2.84 2.52 21.71
N PHE A 275 2.81 1.59 20.75
CA PHE A 275 2.14 0.31 20.94
C PHE A 275 2.98 -0.61 21.83
N GLU A 276 2.31 -1.22 22.82
CA GLU A 276 2.88 -2.19 23.75
C GLU A 276 1.96 -3.40 23.86
N TRP A 277 2.50 -4.61 23.64
CA TRP A 277 1.72 -5.85 23.74
C TRP A 277 1.15 -6.06 25.14
N SER A 278 1.91 -5.71 26.18
CA SER A 278 1.49 -5.73 27.58
C SER A 278 0.29 -4.82 27.88
N SER A 279 -0.02 -3.86 27.00
CA SER A 279 -1.18 -2.96 27.10
C SER A 279 -2.34 -3.35 26.18
N ALA A 280 -2.24 -4.46 25.44
CA ALA A 280 -3.28 -4.90 24.51
C ALA A 280 -4.54 -5.39 25.23
N TRP A 281 -5.70 -5.08 24.66
CA TRP A 281 -7.01 -5.52 25.16
C TRP A 281 -7.72 -6.53 24.21
N PRO A 282 -8.54 -7.46 24.70
CA PRO A 282 -8.26 -8.13 25.97
C PRO A 282 -6.80 -8.64 25.99
N ASP A 283 -6.29 -9.00 27.16
CA ASP A 283 -4.95 -9.57 27.28
C ASP A 283 -4.74 -10.69 26.22
N LYS A 284 -3.71 -10.53 25.40
CA LYS A 284 -3.36 -11.46 24.33
C LYS A 284 -1.92 -11.87 24.50
N SER A 285 -1.66 -13.16 24.27
CA SER A 285 -0.29 -13.65 24.22
C SER A 285 0.49 -12.89 23.16
N ARG A 286 1.55 -12.22 23.61
CA ARG A 286 2.52 -11.60 22.72
C ARG A 286 3.08 -12.67 21.77
N PRO A 287 3.09 -12.44 20.45
CA PRO A 287 3.71 -13.36 19.51
C PRO A 287 5.17 -13.64 19.86
N LEU A 288 5.62 -14.86 19.60
CA LEU A 288 7.00 -15.27 19.89
C LEU A 288 7.98 -14.33 19.17
N MET A 289 9.07 -13.95 19.86
CA MET A 289 10.10 -13.02 19.38
C MET A 289 9.66 -11.57 19.12
N HIS A 290 8.38 -11.23 19.29
CA HIS A 290 7.97 -9.83 19.21
C HIS A 290 8.52 -9.07 20.43
N PRO A 291 9.05 -7.85 20.23
CA PRO A 291 9.32 -6.92 21.33
C PRO A 291 7.99 -6.56 22.00
N ASP A 292 8.02 -6.25 23.30
CA ASP A 292 6.82 -5.75 23.98
C ASP A 292 6.42 -4.39 23.40
N ARG A 293 7.38 -3.47 23.37
CA ARG A 293 7.24 -2.07 22.98
C ARG A 293 7.77 -1.83 21.56
N TRP A 294 7.02 -1.07 20.77
CA TRP A 294 7.27 -0.84 19.34
C TRP A 294 7.57 0.63 19.01
N ASP A 295 8.71 1.13 19.49
CA ASP A 295 9.22 2.49 19.24
C ASP A 295 10.50 2.51 18.38
N PHE A 296 10.54 1.66 17.35
CA PHE A 296 11.71 1.54 16.48
C PHE A 296 11.91 2.78 15.60
N PRO A 297 13.13 3.34 15.56
CA PRO A 297 13.45 4.43 14.65
C PRO A 297 13.51 3.94 13.20
N PRO A 298 13.41 4.85 12.21
CA PRO A 298 13.71 4.51 10.83
C PRO A 298 15.14 4.01 10.66
N VAL A 299 15.32 3.02 9.79
CA VAL A 299 16.62 2.50 9.38
C VAL A 299 16.78 2.62 7.87
N VAL A 300 18.00 2.91 7.41
CA VAL A 300 18.38 2.75 6.00
C VAL A 300 18.87 1.34 5.81
N ILE A 301 18.18 0.58 4.96
CA ILE A 301 18.56 -0.76 4.54
C ILE A 301 19.25 -0.66 3.18
N GLN A 302 20.49 -1.11 3.09
CA GLN A 302 21.28 -1.14 1.87
C GLN A 302 21.78 -2.54 1.57
N VAL A 303 21.70 -2.94 0.29
CA VAL A 303 22.30 -4.17 -0.21
C VAL A 303 23.76 -3.90 -0.55
N ASP A 304 24.68 -4.48 0.21
CA ASP A 304 26.11 -4.43 -0.09
C ASP A 304 26.51 -5.69 -0.87
N ASN A 305 26.84 -5.49 -2.15
CA ASN A 305 27.39 -6.55 -2.98
C ASN A 305 28.88 -6.71 -2.66
N GLY A 306 29.26 -7.82 -2.04
CA GLY A 306 30.66 -8.19 -1.90
C GLY A 306 31.35 -8.25 -3.27
N TRP A 307 32.64 -7.95 -3.32
CA TRP A 307 33.47 -7.86 -4.55
C TRP A 307 33.76 -9.22 -5.22
N GLY A 308 32.85 -10.19 -5.16
CA GLY A 308 33.02 -11.51 -5.76
C GLY A 308 31.71 -12.08 -6.29
N HIS A 309 31.76 -12.69 -7.48
CA HIS A 309 30.62 -13.31 -8.18
C HIS A 309 29.92 -14.45 -7.41
N TRP A 310 30.41 -14.80 -6.21
CA TRP A 310 29.93 -15.92 -5.39
C TRP A 310 29.64 -15.55 -3.92
N SER A 311 29.78 -14.29 -3.51
CA SER A 311 29.41 -13.87 -2.16
C SER A 311 27.92 -13.55 -2.09
N GLN A 312 27.21 -14.10 -1.10
CA GLN A 312 25.87 -13.64 -0.79
C GLN A 312 25.92 -12.14 -0.44
N PRO A 313 25.03 -11.31 -0.99
CA PRO A 313 24.94 -9.92 -0.57
C PRO A 313 24.52 -9.85 0.90
N PHE A 314 25.11 -8.92 1.65
CA PHE A 314 24.74 -8.67 3.04
C PHE A 314 23.88 -7.41 3.12
N LEU A 315 22.94 -7.40 4.07
CA LEU A 315 22.12 -6.22 4.35
C LEU A 315 22.80 -5.41 5.45
N ARG A 316 23.07 -4.13 5.16
CA ARG A 316 23.47 -3.15 6.16
C ARG A 316 22.24 -2.36 6.59
N ALA A 317 22.08 -2.16 7.91
CA ALA A 317 21.01 -1.37 8.48
C ALA A 317 21.61 -0.30 9.41
N ASP A 318 21.41 0.98 9.09
CA ASP A 318 21.86 2.10 9.90
C ASP A 318 20.64 2.93 10.37
N THR A 319 20.57 3.25 11.66
CA THR A 319 19.51 4.12 12.21
C THR A 319 19.63 5.54 11.70
N VAL A 320 18.50 6.16 11.33
CA VAL A 320 18.41 7.57 10.94
C VAL A 320 17.40 8.32 11.79
N GLN A 321 17.51 9.65 11.81
CA GLN A 321 16.52 10.48 12.49
C GLN A 321 15.25 10.63 11.64
N PRO A 322 14.06 10.68 12.25
CA PRO A 322 12.78 10.73 11.54
C PRO A 322 12.48 12.04 10.79
#